data_AF-G4HAM7-F1
#
_entry.id   AF-G4HAM7-F1
#
_cell.length_a   1.000
_cell.length_b   1.000
_cell.length_c   1.000
_cell.angle_alpha   90.00
_cell.angle_beta   90.00
_cell.angle_gamma   90.00
#
_symmetry.space_group_name_H-M   'P 1'
#
loop_
_entity.id
_entity.type
_entity.pdbx_description
1 polymer ?
#
loop_
_entity_poly.entity_id
_entity_poly.type
_entity_poly.pdbx_seq_one_letter_code
_entity_poly.pdbx_strand_id
1 'polypeptide(L)'
;MSKKRMITMMMAALLSVSLAACGQSSPGPKSAEQPQEGGKAPTEGEAKQIYTVTAIDYRYGDPPPSSSSGLTMINERFNVKYEPTFVPNTAFDEKINATFASGKIPDMIGLMTADVKNRYNKFAKQGAFLDIEPYIQEYPTLKLVPDFIWDAVRVDGKIYAIPQYAPKYQVVTVIRKDWLDKLGLEVPTNYEQLKEVAIAFTNNDPDGNGKKDTYGLAIGQDINPNFNQGPYWDPDAWYHQDEAGNYIPGMIGNGRKEFITMLSELYKAGAMTKDYAILNWADTNKEFYSGKAGIFIGTPRGMSQEYMDGLLAIHPDAQFVSLGPFKDAYGNQGLTSGAGFNGITLLSAKLASEPEKLKRILTMIDFGRTFYPEDSRNESNADFDWWSGKIGVGYEMKDGVPVNKENFASDGLAPSTYFVDNTAWAPQDFDNDYSITYQTKQLSDLVESIEAMYKEIKLYANPITGLESATDNAKGAELKKYVMDEQVKMIAGTRPVSEWDQLVQEYLSKGGADIIAEYNAGITEKDPKALFK
;
A
#
# COMPACT_ATOMS: atom_id res chain seq x y z
N MET A 1 -7.29 -54.59 23.13
CA MET A 1 -6.85 -55.89 22.56
C MET A 1 -6.58 -55.66 21.08
N SER A 2 -5.31 -55.50 20.69
CA SER A 2 -4.46 -56.54 20.03
C SER A 2 -4.83 -56.71 18.54
N LYS A 3 -3.97 -56.62 17.53
CA LYS A 3 -2.53 -56.91 17.31
C LYS A 3 -2.16 -56.26 15.95
N LYS A 4 -1.04 -55.57 15.71
CA LYS A 4 0.37 -56.00 15.58
C LYS A 4 0.61 -57.21 14.66
N ARG A 5 1.26 -56.99 13.50
CA ARG A 5 2.51 -57.63 12.98
C ARG A 5 2.50 -57.64 11.43
N MET A 6 3.46 -57.01 10.74
CA MET A 6 4.89 -57.40 10.55
C MET A 6 5.02 -58.48 9.48
N ILE A 7 5.79 -58.22 8.42
CA ILE A 7 6.75 -59.14 7.79
C ILE A 7 7.69 -58.32 6.90
N THR A 8 8.96 -58.67 7.01
CA THR A 8 10.19 -58.07 6.50
C THR A 8 10.84 -59.07 5.51
N MET A 9 11.91 -58.62 4.84
CA MET A 9 12.95 -59.40 4.14
C MET A 9 12.60 -59.83 2.71
N MET A 10 13.51 -59.92 1.75
CA MET A 10 14.99 -59.82 1.61
C MET A 10 15.20 -59.69 0.08
N MET A 11 16.26 -59.10 -0.48
CA MET A 11 17.49 -59.84 -0.77
C MET A 11 18.58 -58.89 -1.26
N ALA A 12 19.77 -59.09 -0.72
CA ALA A 12 21.04 -58.48 -1.08
C ALA A 12 21.70 -59.20 -2.28
N ALA A 13 22.60 -58.49 -2.97
CA ALA A 13 23.77 -58.96 -3.75
C ALA A 13 24.01 -58.00 -4.94
N LEU A 14 25.21 -57.60 -5.39
CA LEU A 14 26.60 -57.90 -5.06
C LEU A 14 27.48 -56.87 -5.84
N LEU A 15 28.55 -56.41 -5.18
CA LEU A 15 29.90 -56.12 -5.69
C LEU A 15 30.18 -55.25 -6.94
N SER A 16 30.68 -54.04 -6.67
CA SER A 16 32.00 -53.44 -7.01
C SER A 16 32.96 -54.05 -8.06
N VAL A 17 33.86 -53.16 -8.55
CA VAL A 17 35.19 -53.34 -9.25
C VAL A 17 35.07 -53.04 -10.77
N SER A 18 35.83 -52.18 -11.46
CA SER A 18 36.94 -51.27 -11.16
C SER A 18 37.44 -50.54 -12.44
N LEU A 19 38.19 -49.45 -12.23
CA LEU A 19 39.37 -48.94 -12.97
C LEU A 19 39.31 -48.53 -14.47
N ALA A 20 39.46 -47.22 -14.67
CA ALA A 20 40.50 -46.49 -15.44
C ALA A 20 41.18 -47.14 -16.67
N ALA A 21 41.21 -46.39 -17.80
CA ALA A 21 42.41 -46.20 -18.62
C ALA A 21 42.25 -45.06 -19.68
N CYS A 22 43.28 -44.19 -19.71
CA CYS A 22 43.87 -43.35 -20.78
C CYS A 22 43.10 -43.18 -22.12
N GLY A 23 43.00 -42.01 -22.78
CA GLY A 23 43.94 -40.90 -22.93
C GLY A 23 44.83 -41.08 -24.16
N GLN A 24 44.50 -40.47 -25.32
CA GLN A 24 45.43 -39.71 -26.21
C GLN A 24 44.78 -39.14 -27.50
N SER A 25 45.46 -38.13 -28.01
CA SER A 25 45.14 -37.00 -28.90
C SER A 25 45.23 -37.22 -30.42
N SER A 26 44.44 -36.46 -31.21
CA SER A 26 44.88 -35.70 -32.43
C SER A 26 43.72 -34.94 -33.15
N PRO A 27 44.01 -33.93 -34.02
CA PRO A 27 43.34 -32.61 -33.99
C PRO A 27 42.61 -32.14 -35.28
N GLY A 28 41.82 -31.06 -35.13
CA GLY A 28 41.54 -30.01 -36.14
C GLY A 28 40.05 -29.63 -36.34
N PRO A 29 39.69 -28.42 -36.84
CA PRO A 29 40.38 -27.12 -36.79
C PRO A 29 39.54 -26.00 -36.11
N LYS A 30 40.23 -24.91 -35.76
CA LYS A 30 39.69 -23.68 -35.17
C LYS A 30 38.94 -22.83 -36.20
N SER A 31 37.78 -22.29 -35.80
CA SER A 31 37.28 -21.00 -36.29
C SER A 31 37.50 -19.96 -35.19
N ALA A 32 37.93 -18.76 -35.59
CA ALA A 32 38.29 -17.67 -34.71
C ALA A 32 37.12 -16.68 -34.55
N GLU A 33 36.80 -16.32 -33.31
CA GLU A 33 35.96 -15.17 -32.99
C GLU A 33 36.52 -14.47 -31.74
N GLN A 34 36.49 -13.13 -31.77
CA GLN A 34 37.10 -12.21 -30.81
C GLN A 34 36.42 -12.27 -29.42
N PRO A 35 37.13 -11.94 -28.32
CA PRO A 35 36.53 -11.90 -27.00
C PRO A 35 35.77 -10.58 -26.76
N GLN A 36 34.47 -10.67 -26.53
CA GLN A 36 33.70 -9.68 -25.77
C GLN A 36 34.07 -9.82 -24.27
N GLU A 37 34.27 -8.67 -23.61
CA GLU A 37 34.35 -8.56 -22.15
C GLU A 37 33.03 -9.02 -21.51
N GLY A 38 32.96 -10.31 -21.18
CA GLY A 38 32.00 -10.89 -20.25
C GLY A 38 32.65 -11.04 -18.88
N GLY A 39 31.95 -10.63 -17.82
CA GLY A 39 32.43 -10.52 -16.46
C GLY A 39 33.28 -11.70 -15.98
N LYS A 40 34.44 -11.37 -15.40
CA LYS A 40 35.27 -12.34 -14.67
C LYS A 40 34.42 -13.00 -13.59
N ALA A 41 34.35 -14.32 -13.64
CA ALA A 41 33.98 -15.13 -12.49
C ALA A 41 34.87 -14.75 -11.29
N PRO A 42 34.32 -14.69 -10.07
CA PRO A 42 35.10 -14.38 -8.88
C PRO A 42 36.22 -15.41 -8.72
N THR A 43 37.40 -14.92 -8.36
CA THR A 43 38.57 -15.78 -8.11
C THR A 43 38.38 -16.55 -6.80
N GLU A 44 38.91 -17.78 -6.75
CA GLU A 44 38.79 -18.81 -5.68
C GLU A 44 39.19 -18.38 -4.24
N GLY A 45 39.41 -17.09 -3.98
CA GLY A 45 39.64 -16.50 -2.66
C GLY A 45 38.45 -15.73 -2.06
N GLU A 46 37.28 -15.71 -2.70
CA GLU A 46 36.07 -14.98 -2.26
C GLU A 46 34.99 -15.87 -1.60
N ALA A 47 35.31 -17.11 -1.24
CA ALA A 47 34.47 -17.93 -0.35
C ALA A 47 34.58 -17.50 1.15
N LYS A 48 34.54 -16.19 1.43
CA LYS A 48 34.97 -15.60 2.72
C LYS A 48 33.80 -15.15 3.59
N GLN A 49 33.64 -15.84 4.73
CA GLN A 49 32.79 -15.51 5.88
C GLN A 49 31.28 -15.41 5.62
N ILE A 50 30.49 -16.22 6.31
CA ILE A 50 29.02 -16.14 6.33
C ILE A 50 28.62 -15.24 7.50
N TYR A 51 27.89 -14.14 7.24
CA TYR A 51 27.34 -13.28 8.29
C TYR A 51 25.95 -13.76 8.71
N THR A 52 25.66 -13.74 10.01
CA THR A 52 24.29 -13.91 10.50
C THR A 52 23.57 -12.58 10.42
N VAL A 53 22.45 -12.54 9.70
CA VAL A 53 21.60 -11.36 9.52
C VAL A 53 20.28 -11.62 10.21
N THR A 54 19.95 -10.78 11.19
CA THR A 54 18.70 -10.86 11.96
C THR A 54 17.71 -9.81 11.48
N ALA A 55 16.43 -10.17 11.43
CA ALA A 55 15.38 -9.23 11.07
C ALA A 55 14.15 -9.41 11.93
N ILE A 56 13.35 -8.34 12.08
CA ILE A 56 12.01 -8.41 12.63
C ILE A 56 11.07 -7.57 11.76
N ASP A 57 9.88 -8.09 11.47
CA ASP A 57 8.89 -7.42 10.63
C ASP A 57 7.49 -7.98 10.89
N TYR A 58 6.45 -7.25 10.50
CA TYR A 58 5.06 -7.65 10.64
C TYR A 58 4.52 -8.37 9.39
N ARG A 59 3.47 -9.18 9.58
CA ARG A 59 2.72 -9.83 8.50
C ARG A 59 1.21 -9.73 8.77
N TYR A 60 0.44 -9.47 7.72
CA TYR A 60 -1.03 -9.45 7.79
C TYR A 60 -1.63 -10.86 7.76
N GLY A 61 -0.96 -11.80 7.09
CA GLY A 61 -1.31 -13.22 7.08
C GLY A 61 -0.35 -14.06 7.93
N ASP A 62 -0.45 -15.37 7.77
CA ASP A 62 0.43 -16.31 8.45
C ASP A 62 1.89 -16.07 8.07
N PRO A 63 2.81 -15.97 9.04
CA PRO A 63 4.22 -15.80 8.76
C PRO A 63 4.79 -17.04 8.04
N PRO A 64 5.79 -16.86 7.15
CA PRO A 64 6.47 -17.99 6.54
C PRO A 64 7.20 -18.81 7.63
N PRO A 65 7.46 -20.10 7.38
CA PRO A 65 8.13 -20.96 8.36
C PRO A 65 9.57 -20.52 8.57
N SER A 66 10.17 -20.88 9.70
CA SER A 66 11.60 -20.57 9.96
C SER A 66 12.58 -21.41 9.15
N SER A 67 12.09 -22.25 8.22
CA SER A 67 12.87 -23.11 7.34
C SER A 67 12.03 -23.49 6.13
N SER A 68 12.42 -23.05 4.94
CA SER A 68 11.83 -23.46 3.66
C SER A 68 12.84 -23.35 2.50
N SER A 69 12.41 -23.74 1.30
CA SER A 69 13.16 -23.51 0.06
C SER A 69 13.46 -22.02 -0.16
N GLY A 70 12.47 -21.14 0.01
CA GLY A 70 12.64 -19.69 -0.16
C GLY A 70 13.73 -19.10 0.74
N LEU A 71 13.77 -19.49 2.02
CA LEU A 71 14.81 -19.04 2.94
C LEU A 71 16.18 -19.62 2.60
N THR A 72 16.23 -20.88 2.17
CA THR A 72 17.46 -21.54 1.70
C THR A 72 18.06 -20.81 0.50
N MET A 73 17.21 -20.47 -0.47
CA MET A 73 17.62 -19.70 -1.65
C MET A 73 18.26 -18.36 -1.25
N ILE A 74 17.68 -17.61 -0.31
CA ILE A 74 18.27 -16.34 0.19
C ILE A 74 19.65 -16.57 0.79
N ASN A 75 19.78 -17.57 1.66
CA ASN A 75 21.06 -17.88 2.31
C ASN A 75 22.16 -18.19 1.29
N GLU A 76 21.82 -18.95 0.24
CA GLU A 76 22.74 -19.29 -0.85
C GLU A 76 23.10 -18.07 -1.71
N ARG A 77 22.11 -17.30 -2.17
CA ARG A 77 22.31 -16.17 -3.10
C ARG A 77 23.12 -15.04 -2.47
N PHE A 78 22.85 -14.71 -1.21
CA PHE A 78 23.51 -13.61 -0.51
C PHE A 78 24.65 -14.05 0.41
N ASN A 79 24.93 -15.36 0.47
CA ASN A 79 25.94 -15.96 1.33
C ASN A 79 25.78 -15.54 2.81
N VAL A 80 24.57 -15.64 3.35
CA VAL A 80 24.24 -15.23 4.73
C VAL A 80 23.60 -16.39 5.49
N LYS A 81 23.57 -16.26 6.82
CA LYS A 81 22.64 -17.00 7.68
C LYS A 81 21.53 -16.03 8.08
N TYR A 82 20.43 -16.03 7.33
CA TYR A 82 19.32 -15.13 7.55
C TYR A 82 18.33 -15.69 8.57
N GLU A 83 18.08 -14.93 9.63
CA GLU A 83 17.23 -15.29 10.77
C GLU A 83 16.13 -14.23 10.95
N PRO A 84 15.12 -14.18 10.06
CA PRO A 84 13.99 -13.26 10.20
C PRO A 84 12.99 -13.74 11.26
N THR A 85 12.41 -12.80 11.98
CA THR A 85 11.28 -13.01 12.88
C THR A 85 10.06 -12.25 12.35
N PHE A 86 9.16 -12.96 11.68
CA PHE A 86 7.89 -12.40 11.24
C PHE A 86 6.80 -12.59 12.29
N VAL A 87 6.10 -11.51 12.58
CA VAL A 87 5.08 -11.47 13.63
C VAL A 87 3.74 -11.09 13.01
N PRO A 88 2.63 -11.78 13.35
CA PRO A 88 1.30 -11.32 12.98
C PRO A 88 1.09 -9.86 13.44
N ASN A 89 0.48 -9.03 12.59
CA ASN A 89 0.26 -7.60 12.82
C ASN A 89 -0.36 -7.33 14.21
N THR A 90 -1.34 -8.13 14.62
CA THR A 90 -2.05 -8.03 15.89
C THR A 90 -1.16 -8.24 17.13
N ALA A 91 0.00 -8.88 16.99
CA ALA A 91 0.97 -9.12 18.07
C ALA A 91 2.27 -8.32 17.88
N PHE A 92 2.39 -7.54 16.80
CA PHE A 92 3.64 -6.90 16.42
C PHE A 92 4.07 -5.83 17.44
N ASP A 93 3.13 -4.98 17.89
CA ASP A 93 3.43 -3.89 18.82
C ASP A 93 4.03 -4.36 20.15
N GLU A 94 3.49 -5.43 20.73
CA GLU A 94 4.04 -6.02 21.95
C GLU A 94 5.47 -6.52 21.71
N LYS A 95 5.67 -7.27 20.62
CA LYS A 95 6.95 -7.89 20.30
C LYS A 95 8.03 -6.87 20.01
N ILE A 96 7.72 -5.84 19.21
CA ILE A 96 8.70 -4.84 18.81
C ILE A 96 9.06 -3.91 19.99
N ASN A 97 8.09 -3.57 20.85
CA ASN A 97 8.35 -2.79 22.06
C ASN A 97 9.26 -3.55 23.04
N ALA A 98 9.02 -4.85 23.24
CA ALA A 98 9.90 -5.71 24.03
C ALA A 98 11.31 -5.81 23.42
N THR A 99 11.41 -5.88 22.09
CA THR A 99 12.69 -5.92 21.36
C THR A 99 13.49 -4.64 21.61
N PHE A 100 12.88 -3.46 21.45
CA PHE A 100 13.52 -2.19 21.76
C PHE A 100 13.92 -2.06 23.23
N ALA A 101 13.04 -2.46 24.17
CA ALA A 101 13.32 -2.42 25.60
C ALA A 101 14.50 -3.32 26.02
N SER A 102 14.73 -4.43 25.29
CA SER A 102 15.85 -5.33 25.55
C SER A 102 17.22 -4.81 25.11
N GLY A 103 17.27 -3.76 24.27
CA GLY A 103 18.49 -3.27 23.64
C GLY A 103 19.12 -4.21 22.60
N LYS A 104 18.53 -5.38 22.35
CA LYS A 104 18.95 -6.35 21.33
C LYS A 104 18.29 -6.02 19.99
N ILE A 105 18.63 -4.86 19.45
CA ILE A 105 18.14 -4.36 18.15
C ILE A 105 18.60 -5.32 17.03
N PRO A 106 17.68 -5.94 16.26
CA PRO A 106 18.01 -6.76 15.09
C PRO A 106 18.71 -5.94 14.01
N ASP A 107 19.35 -6.59 13.04
CA ASP A 107 20.05 -5.89 11.96
C ASP A 107 19.09 -5.09 11.07
N MET A 108 17.92 -5.66 10.77
CA MET A 108 16.83 -5.01 10.02
C MET A 108 15.53 -5.00 10.82
N ILE A 109 14.77 -3.92 10.71
CA ILE A 109 13.44 -3.78 11.32
C ILE A 109 12.47 -3.21 10.29
N GLY A 110 11.39 -3.91 9.99
CA GLY A 110 10.25 -3.36 9.25
C GLY A 110 9.26 -2.73 10.22
N LEU A 111 8.83 -1.50 9.96
CA LEU A 111 7.80 -0.78 10.73
C LEU A 111 6.71 -0.24 9.81
N MET A 112 5.53 0.00 10.36
CA MET A 112 4.41 0.59 9.62
C MET A 112 4.56 2.12 9.53
N THR A 113 3.86 2.77 8.59
CA THR A 113 3.87 4.24 8.46
C THR A 113 3.46 4.95 9.76
N ALA A 114 2.55 4.35 10.54
CA ALA A 114 2.11 4.89 11.84
C ALA A 114 3.26 5.00 12.87
N ASP A 115 4.35 4.25 12.68
CA ASP A 115 5.52 4.29 13.55
C ASP A 115 6.47 5.44 13.28
N VAL A 116 6.36 6.10 12.13
CA VAL A 116 7.24 7.21 11.72
C VAL A 116 7.23 8.31 12.78
N LYS A 117 6.05 8.80 13.17
CA LYS A 117 5.88 9.88 14.16
C LYS A 117 6.27 9.47 15.59
N ASN A 118 6.10 8.19 15.93
CA ASN A 118 6.27 7.70 17.30
C ASN A 118 7.64 7.02 17.49
N ARG A 119 7.68 5.73 17.17
CA ARG A 119 8.78 4.82 17.49
C ARG A 119 10.05 5.18 16.75
N TYR A 120 9.94 5.43 15.45
CA TYR A 120 11.06 5.77 14.60
C TYR A 120 11.76 7.05 15.05
N ASN A 121 11.03 8.17 15.12
CA ASN A 121 11.58 9.48 15.52
C ASN A 121 12.33 9.40 16.86
N LYS A 122 11.70 8.78 17.87
CA LYS A 122 12.29 8.62 19.22
C LYS A 122 13.59 7.82 19.20
N PHE A 123 13.61 6.64 18.58
CA PHE A 123 14.78 5.76 18.61
C PHE A 123 15.90 6.20 17.66
N ALA A 124 15.56 6.90 16.56
CA ALA A 124 16.53 7.56 15.70
C ALA A 124 17.33 8.61 16.48
N LYS A 125 16.66 9.49 17.24
CA LYS A 125 17.29 10.49 18.12
C LYS A 125 18.17 9.89 19.22
N GLN A 126 17.89 8.65 19.62
CA GLN A 126 18.70 7.91 20.59
C GLN A 126 19.89 7.17 19.95
N GLY A 127 20.08 7.28 18.63
CA GLY A 127 21.18 6.64 17.91
C GLY A 127 21.00 5.13 17.73
N ALA A 128 19.76 4.61 17.76
CA ALA A 128 19.51 3.19 17.57
C ALA A 128 19.72 2.71 16.12
N PHE A 129 19.64 3.62 15.16
CA PHE A 129 19.61 3.31 13.73
C PHE A 129 20.79 3.91 12.97
N LEU A 130 21.17 3.23 11.89
CA LEU A 130 22.21 3.63 10.96
C LEU A 130 21.72 4.80 10.09
N ASP A 131 22.60 5.79 9.91
CA ASP A 131 22.42 6.86 8.94
C ASP A 131 22.57 6.29 7.52
N ILE A 132 21.47 6.23 6.76
CA ILE A 132 21.42 5.58 5.44
C ILE A 132 21.79 6.53 4.30
N GLU A 133 21.78 7.84 4.55
CA GLU A 133 21.99 8.88 3.52
C GLU A 133 23.25 8.66 2.66
N PRO A 134 24.41 8.24 3.22
CA PRO A 134 25.61 7.97 2.42
C PRO A 134 25.44 6.87 1.36
N TYR A 135 24.50 5.93 1.57
CA TYR A 135 24.34 4.74 0.74
C TYR A 135 23.27 4.92 -0.35
N ILE A 136 22.43 5.95 -0.29
CA ILE A 136 21.32 6.16 -1.24
C ILE A 136 21.82 6.19 -2.68
N GLN A 137 22.97 6.83 -2.93
CA GLN A 137 23.55 6.97 -4.26
C GLN A 137 24.30 5.71 -4.76
N GLU A 138 24.44 4.69 -3.93
CA GLU A 138 25.10 3.43 -4.29
C GLU A 138 24.13 2.40 -4.88
N TYR A 139 22.85 2.45 -4.52
CA TYR A 139 21.87 1.41 -4.85
C TYR A 139 20.77 1.92 -5.78
N PRO A 140 20.55 1.29 -6.96
CA PRO A 140 19.58 1.75 -7.95
C PRO A 140 18.17 2.01 -7.40
N THR A 141 17.62 1.11 -6.59
CA THR A 141 16.25 1.24 -6.09
C THR A 141 16.11 2.34 -5.03
N LEU A 142 17.19 2.71 -4.34
CA LEU A 142 17.17 3.84 -3.39
C LEU A 142 17.14 5.18 -4.12
N LYS A 143 17.78 5.28 -5.30
CA LYS A 143 17.76 6.51 -6.13
C LYS A 143 16.39 6.83 -6.72
N LEU A 144 15.52 5.83 -6.85
CA LEU A 144 14.17 6.01 -7.37
C LEU A 144 13.23 6.67 -6.36
N VAL A 145 13.61 6.70 -5.08
CA VAL A 145 12.81 7.32 -4.02
C VAL A 145 12.87 8.84 -4.17
N PRO A 146 11.73 9.53 -4.39
CA PRO A 146 11.70 10.99 -4.51
C PRO A 146 12.16 11.70 -3.23
N ASP A 147 12.78 12.87 -3.40
CA ASP A 147 13.33 13.68 -2.29
C ASP A 147 12.29 14.00 -1.21
N PHE A 148 11.06 14.33 -1.58
CA PHE A 148 10.01 14.63 -0.59
C PHE A 148 9.67 13.43 0.31
N ILE A 149 9.87 12.19 -0.17
CA ILE A 149 9.70 10.97 0.65
C ILE A 149 10.87 10.81 1.60
N TRP A 150 12.10 11.10 1.16
CA TRP A 150 13.27 11.13 2.04
C TRP A 150 13.13 12.19 3.13
N ASP A 151 12.60 13.36 2.79
CA ASP A 151 12.33 14.42 3.75
C ASP A 151 11.25 14.01 4.77
N ALA A 152 10.23 13.27 4.34
CA ALA A 152 9.17 12.77 5.22
C ALA A 152 9.68 11.81 6.31
N VAL A 153 10.85 11.19 6.12
CA VAL A 153 11.50 10.32 7.11
C VAL A 153 12.75 10.94 7.73
N ARG A 154 13.06 12.22 7.48
CA ARG A 154 14.25 12.87 8.02
C ARG A 154 14.07 13.18 9.52
N VAL A 155 15.09 12.87 10.32
CA VAL A 155 15.13 13.15 11.76
C VAL A 155 16.43 13.87 12.09
N ASP A 156 16.33 15.06 12.68
CA ASP A 156 17.47 15.91 13.07
C ASP A 156 18.52 16.08 11.95
N GLY A 157 18.04 16.24 10.71
CA GLY A 157 18.88 16.48 9.54
C GLY A 157 19.44 15.22 8.87
N LYS A 158 19.14 14.01 9.37
CA LYS A 158 19.64 12.74 8.84
C LYS A 158 18.52 11.77 8.47
N ILE A 159 18.84 10.77 7.65
CA ILE A 159 17.90 9.74 7.21
C ILE A 159 18.27 8.42 7.88
N TYR A 160 17.35 7.85 8.65
CA TYR A 160 17.56 6.58 9.39
C TYR A 160 16.62 5.46 8.96
N ALA A 161 15.81 5.71 7.93
CA ALA A 161 14.78 4.81 7.44
C ALA A 161 14.84 4.72 5.91
N ILE A 162 14.57 3.54 5.38
CA ILE A 162 14.35 3.28 3.95
C ILE A 162 12.84 3.16 3.74
N PRO A 163 12.18 4.11 3.06
CA PRO A 163 10.76 4.04 2.76
C PRO A 163 10.42 2.81 1.90
N GLN A 164 9.32 2.13 2.25
CA GLN A 164 8.76 1.03 1.47
C GLN A 164 7.74 1.60 0.47
N TYR A 165 7.88 1.27 -0.81
CA TYR A 165 7.08 1.88 -1.88
C TYR A 165 5.57 1.77 -1.64
N ALA A 166 4.83 2.83 -1.92
CA ALA A 166 3.40 2.75 -2.14
C ALA A 166 3.00 3.73 -3.23
N PRO A 167 2.12 3.34 -4.17
CA PRO A 167 1.64 4.28 -5.18
C PRO A 167 0.91 5.45 -4.50
N LYS A 168 1.00 6.63 -5.09
CA LYS A 168 0.36 7.85 -4.57
C LYS A 168 -1.14 7.92 -4.89
N TYR A 169 -1.71 6.84 -5.42
CA TYR A 169 -3.12 6.74 -5.73
C TYR A 169 -3.97 6.77 -4.46
N GLN A 170 -5.07 7.52 -4.54
CA GLN A 170 -6.16 7.47 -3.58
C GLN A 170 -7.32 6.64 -4.12
N VAL A 171 -8.27 6.34 -3.25
CA VAL A 171 -9.56 5.83 -3.70
C VAL A 171 -10.31 6.92 -4.46
N VAL A 172 -11.01 6.54 -5.54
CA VAL A 172 -11.86 7.43 -6.33
C VAL A 172 -13.30 6.94 -6.27
N THR A 173 -14.24 7.85 -6.43
CA THR A 173 -15.67 7.51 -6.46
C THR A 173 -15.99 6.74 -7.75
N VAL A 174 -16.71 5.62 -7.63
CA VAL A 174 -17.14 4.78 -8.75
C VAL A 174 -18.67 4.74 -8.79
N ILE A 175 -19.22 4.83 -10.00
CA ILE A 175 -20.66 4.85 -10.26
C ILE A 175 -21.03 3.72 -11.23
N ARG A 176 -22.20 3.09 -11.01
CA ARG A 176 -22.89 2.24 -11.98
C ARG A 176 -23.25 3.03 -13.24
N LYS A 177 -22.42 2.93 -14.27
CA LYS A 177 -22.60 3.63 -15.55
C LYS A 177 -23.86 3.14 -16.27
N ASP A 178 -24.16 1.84 -16.20
CA ASP A 178 -25.37 1.28 -16.78
C ASP A 178 -26.65 1.86 -16.15
N TRP A 179 -26.60 2.24 -14.87
CA TRP A 179 -27.70 2.95 -14.21
C TRP A 179 -27.83 4.40 -14.68
N LEU A 180 -26.71 5.10 -14.88
CA LEU A 180 -26.71 6.44 -15.49
C LEU A 180 -27.34 6.41 -16.88
N ASP A 181 -26.87 5.50 -17.74
CA ASP A 181 -27.32 5.38 -19.12
C ASP A 181 -28.83 5.08 -19.20
N LYS A 182 -29.32 4.17 -18.35
CA LYS A 182 -30.74 3.81 -18.32
C LYS A 182 -31.64 4.95 -17.88
N LEU A 183 -31.18 5.77 -16.93
CA LEU A 183 -31.93 6.93 -16.44
C LEU A 183 -31.70 8.19 -17.29
N GLY A 184 -30.82 8.14 -18.29
CA GLY A 184 -30.45 9.29 -19.11
C GLY A 184 -29.71 10.37 -18.32
N LEU A 185 -28.93 9.97 -17.32
CA LEU A 185 -28.15 10.87 -16.46
C LEU A 185 -26.71 10.99 -16.97
N GLU A 186 -26.14 12.18 -16.84
CA GLU A 186 -24.72 12.41 -17.13
C GLU A 186 -23.83 12.01 -15.94
N VAL A 187 -22.54 11.81 -16.22
CA VAL A 187 -21.53 11.60 -15.17
C VAL A 187 -21.38 12.89 -14.35
N PRO A 188 -21.54 12.85 -13.01
CA PRO A 188 -21.52 14.06 -12.20
C PRO A 188 -20.13 14.70 -12.14
N THR A 189 -20.11 16.03 -12.17
CA THR A 189 -18.89 16.87 -12.16
C THR A 189 -18.77 17.76 -10.91
N ASN A 190 -19.73 17.66 -10.00
CA ASN A 190 -19.78 18.35 -8.72
C ASN A 190 -20.71 17.58 -7.74
N TYR A 191 -20.69 17.95 -6.46
CA TYR A 191 -21.48 17.25 -5.43
C TYR A 191 -22.99 17.44 -5.57
N GLU A 192 -23.47 18.54 -6.16
CA GLU A 192 -24.90 18.73 -6.41
C GLU A 192 -25.41 17.71 -7.42
N GLN A 193 -24.69 17.53 -8.53
CA GLN A 193 -25.02 16.50 -9.53
C GLN A 193 -24.87 15.09 -8.95
N LEU A 194 -23.84 14.83 -8.13
CA LEU A 194 -23.66 13.54 -7.46
C LEU A 194 -24.85 13.22 -6.54
N LYS A 195 -25.36 14.23 -5.82
CA LYS A 195 -26.55 14.12 -4.98
C LYS A 195 -27.79 13.79 -5.82
N GLU A 196 -28.01 14.50 -6.92
CA GLU A 196 -29.12 14.24 -7.84
C GLU A 196 -29.08 12.81 -8.40
N VAL A 197 -27.90 12.34 -8.82
CA VAL A 197 -27.68 10.96 -9.26
C VAL A 197 -28.02 9.96 -8.15
N ALA A 198 -27.52 10.17 -6.93
CA ALA A 198 -27.79 9.29 -5.80
C ALA A 198 -29.31 9.21 -5.48
N ILE A 199 -30.01 10.33 -5.53
CA ILE A 199 -31.47 10.39 -5.32
C ILE A 199 -32.21 9.69 -6.46
N ALA A 200 -31.78 9.87 -7.71
CA ALA A 200 -32.38 9.22 -8.87
C ALA A 200 -32.22 7.70 -8.82
N PHE A 201 -31.02 7.21 -8.48
CA PHE A 201 -30.76 5.78 -8.26
C PHE A 201 -31.66 5.17 -7.19
N THR A 202 -32.07 5.96 -6.20
CA THR A 202 -32.92 5.50 -5.10
C THR A 202 -34.41 5.45 -5.48
N ASN A 203 -34.85 6.28 -6.43
CA ASN A 203 -36.28 6.52 -6.65
C ASN A 203 -36.77 6.11 -8.05
N ASN A 204 -35.88 5.93 -9.02
CA ASN A 204 -36.26 5.78 -10.43
C ASN A 204 -35.97 4.38 -11.01
N ASP A 205 -35.89 3.35 -10.16
CA ASP A 205 -35.75 1.94 -10.57
C ASP A 205 -34.59 1.70 -11.56
N PRO A 206 -33.34 2.06 -11.19
CA PRO A 206 -32.19 1.98 -12.08
C PRO A 206 -31.85 0.54 -12.47
N ASP A 207 -32.21 -0.47 -11.69
CA ASP A 207 -32.00 -1.88 -12.05
C ASP A 207 -33.20 -2.49 -12.79
N GLY A 208 -34.41 -1.92 -12.68
CA GLY A 208 -35.55 -2.21 -13.57
C GLY A 208 -36.40 -3.36 -13.10
N ASN A 209 -36.32 -3.66 -11.81
CA ASN A 209 -37.01 -4.77 -11.19
C ASN A 209 -38.42 -4.36 -10.68
N GLY A 210 -38.78 -3.06 -10.78
CA GLY A 210 -40.05 -2.49 -10.33
C GLY A 210 -40.19 -2.37 -8.81
N LYS A 211 -39.09 -2.52 -8.05
CA LYS A 211 -39.04 -2.45 -6.59
C LYS A 211 -38.16 -1.30 -6.16
N LYS A 212 -38.44 -0.80 -4.96
CA LYS A 212 -37.63 0.24 -4.30
C LYS A 212 -36.62 -0.42 -3.35
N ASP A 213 -35.65 -1.12 -3.92
CA ASP A 213 -34.60 -1.85 -3.18
C ASP A 213 -33.17 -1.42 -3.55
N THR A 214 -33.04 -0.39 -4.39
CA THR A 214 -31.79 0.27 -4.74
C THR A 214 -31.64 1.62 -4.03
N TYR A 215 -30.40 2.07 -3.87
CA TYR A 215 -30.08 3.39 -3.33
C TYR A 215 -28.79 3.95 -3.91
N GLY A 216 -28.56 5.25 -3.71
CA GLY A 216 -27.44 5.97 -4.27
C GLY A 216 -26.09 5.55 -3.68
N LEU A 217 -25.84 5.91 -2.43
CA LEU A 217 -24.50 5.93 -1.85
C LEU A 217 -24.28 4.85 -0.78
N ALA A 218 -23.31 3.95 -1.00
CA ALA A 218 -22.87 2.98 0.02
C ALA A 218 -21.85 3.61 0.99
N ILE A 219 -22.21 3.75 2.26
CA ILE A 219 -21.37 4.38 3.28
C ILE A 219 -21.56 3.73 4.65
N GLY A 220 -20.48 3.64 5.42
CA GLY A 220 -20.43 2.99 6.71
C GLY A 220 -19.97 3.90 7.85
N GLN A 221 -19.58 3.25 8.95
CA GLN A 221 -19.18 3.92 10.18
C GLN A 221 -17.98 4.83 9.93
N ASP A 222 -17.83 5.88 10.75
CA ASP A 222 -16.79 6.90 10.61
C ASP A 222 -16.85 7.67 9.27
N ILE A 223 -18.01 7.70 8.60
CA ILE A 223 -18.20 8.38 7.31
C ILE A 223 -17.22 7.83 6.26
N ASN A 224 -17.15 6.49 6.19
CA ASN A 224 -16.24 5.75 5.33
C ASN A 224 -17.02 4.95 4.27
N PRO A 225 -16.75 5.09 2.96
CA PRO A 225 -15.73 5.94 2.37
C PRO A 225 -16.08 7.43 2.40
N ASN A 226 -15.04 8.26 2.27
CA ASN A 226 -15.15 9.71 2.40
C ASN A 226 -15.55 10.43 1.10
N PHE A 227 -15.54 9.74 -0.06
CA PHE A 227 -15.97 10.26 -1.37
C PHE A 227 -15.40 11.64 -1.68
N ASN A 228 -14.09 11.81 -1.49
CA ASN A 228 -13.41 13.08 -1.74
C ASN A 228 -13.10 13.22 -3.25
N GLN A 229 -13.58 14.30 -3.87
CA GLN A 229 -13.28 14.65 -5.26
C GLN A 229 -12.21 15.75 -5.36
N GLY A 230 -11.33 15.81 -4.36
CA GLY A 230 -10.19 16.72 -4.30
C GLY A 230 -9.79 17.07 -2.86
N PRO A 231 -8.60 17.70 -2.68
CA PRO A 231 -8.08 18.04 -1.35
C PRO A 231 -8.97 19.06 -0.61
N TYR A 232 -9.79 19.83 -1.32
CA TYR A 232 -10.77 20.74 -0.72
C TYR A 232 -11.87 20.01 0.09
N TRP A 233 -12.19 18.76 -0.24
CA TRP A 233 -13.22 17.99 0.48
C TRP A 233 -12.64 16.89 1.38
N ASP A 234 -11.33 16.69 1.30
CA ASP A 234 -10.62 15.66 2.04
C ASP A 234 -10.47 16.05 3.52
N PRO A 235 -11.03 15.27 4.47
CA PRO A 235 -10.96 15.59 5.89
C PRO A 235 -9.52 15.60 6.45
N ASP A 236 -8.59 14.89 5.80
CA ASP A 236 -7.21 14.74 6.25
C ASP A 236 -6.23 15.70 5.53
N ALA A 237 -6.67 16.37 4.46
CA ALA A 237 -5.84 17.32 3.73
C ALA A 237 -5.74 18.66 4.47
N TRP A 238 -4.52 19.15 4.67
CA TRP A 238 -4.27 20.53 5.12
C TRP A 238 -4.24 21.46 3.92
N TYR A 239 -5.43 21.78 3.42
CA TYR A 239 -5.62 22.47 2.14
C TYR A 239 -6.28 23.85 2.28
N HIS A 240 -7.25 23.98 3.19
CA HIS A 240 -7.89 25.25 3.47
C HIS A 240 -6.98 26.17 4.28
N GLN A 241 -7.21 27.48 4.17
CA GLN A 241 -6.57 28.48 5.03
C GLN A 241 -7.61 29.19 5.88
N ASP A 242 -7.24 29.53 7.11
CA ASP A 242 -7.99 30.46 7.96
C ASP A 242 -7.81 31.92 7.49
N GLU A 243 -8.47 32.86 8.16
CA GLU A 243 -8.36 34.30 7.86
C GLU A 243 -6.94 34.85 8.03
N ALA A 244 -6.10 34.20 8.83
CA ALA A 244 -4.70 34.57 9.05
C ALA A 244 -3.74 33.93 8.02
N GLY A 245 -4.27 33.11 7.10
CA GLY A 245 -3.50 32.41 6.08
C GLY A 245 -2.80 31.14 6.58
N ASN A 246 -3.14 30.64 7.76
CA ASN A 246 -2.64 29.34 8.25
C ASN A 246 -3.43 28.22 7.60
N TYR A 247 -2.74 27.16 7.18
CA TYR A 247 -3.41 25.93 6.77
C TYR A 247 -4.18 25.33 7.95
N ILE A 248 -5.37 24.79 7.68
CA ILE A 248 -6.22 24.12 8.66
C ILE A 248 -6.56 22.70 8.20
N PRO A 249 -6.84 21.76 9.11
CA PRO A 249 -7.20 20.40 8.74
C PRO A 249 -8.57 20.39 8.03
N GLY A 250 -8.68 19.60 6.96
CA GLY A 250 -9.88 19.54 6.12
C GLY A 250 -11.15 19.16 6.86
N MET A 251 -11.06 18.40 7.96
CA MET A 251 -12.23 18.01 8.78
C MET A 251 -13.01 19.20 9.38
N ILE A 252 -12.41 20.40 9.46
CA ILE A 252 -13.10 21.64 9.86
C ILE A 252 -13.26 22.64 8.70
N GLY A 253 -12.82 22.27 7.50
CA GLY A 253 -12.83 23.11 6.31
C GLY A 253 -14.21 23.27 5.67
N ASN A 254 -14.34 24.28 4.81
CA ASN A 254 -15.59 24.59 4.12
C ASN A 254 -16.04 23.49 3.15
N GLY A 255 -15.10 22.79 2.50
CA GLY A 255 -15.47 21.66 1.64
C GLY A 255 -16.04 20.49 2.43
N ARG A 256 -15.52 20.24 3.63
CA ARG A 256 -16.13 19.24 4.52
C ARG A 256 -17.55 19.63 4.92
N LYS A 257 -17.84 20.91 5.19
CA LYS A 257 -19.21 21.39 5.43
C LYS A 257 -20.15 21.10 4.26
N GLU A 258 -19.71 21.37 3.03
CA GLU A 258 -20.47 21.06 1.80
C GLU A 258 -20.78 19.56 1.70
N PHE A 259 -19.78 18.71 1.89
CA PHE A 259 -19.93 17.26 1.84
C PHE A 259 -20.88 16.73 2.91
N ILE A 260 -20.76 17.20 4.16
CA ILE A 260 -21.67 16.83 5.26
C ILE A 260 -23.10 17.32 5.01
N THR A 261 -23.27 18.47 4.37
CA THR A 261 -24.58 18.98 3.95
C THR A 261 -25.24 18.01 2.95
N MET A 262 -24.51 17.62 1.91
CA MET A 262 -24.99 16.63 0.95
C MET A 262 -25.36 15.31 1.63
N LEU A 263 -24.50 14.78 2.51
CA LEU A 263 -24.81 13.53 3.22
C LEU A 263 -26.07 13.66 4.10
N SER A 264 -26.28 14.80 4.78
CA SER A 264 -27.51 15.07 5.53
C SER A 264 -28.76 15.05 4.63
N GLU A 265 -28.66 15.60 3.42
CA GLU A 265 -29.74 15.61 2.44
C GLU A 265 -30.02 14.20 1.87
N LEU A 266 -28.97 13.44 1.54
CA LEU A 266 -29.09 12.06 1.10
C LEU A 266 -29.70 11.16 2.18
N TYR A 267 -29.28 11.34 3.44
CA TYR A 267 -29.85 10.62 4.57
C TYR A 267 -31.35 10.87 4.71
N LYS A 268 -31.78 12.13 4.64
CA LYS A 268 -33.21 12.51 4.65
C LYS A 268 -33.98 11.95 3.47
N ALA A 269 -33.35 11.88 2.29
CA ALA A 269 -33.94 11.32 1.08
C ALA A 269 -33.96 9.78 1.06
N GLY A 270 -33.30 9.10 2.01
CA GLY A 270 -33.09 7.66 2.00
C GLY A 270 -32.15 7.18 0.89
N ALA A 271 -31.33 8.08 0.34
CA ALA A 271 -30.47 7.86 -0.83
C ALA A 271 -29.03 7.45 -0.49
N MET A 272 -28.80 7.03 0.75
CA MET A 272 -27.56 6.45 1.24
C MET A 272 -27.85 5.31 2.20
N THR A 273 -26.82 4.53 2.54
CA THR A 273 -26.92 3.45 3.54
C THR A 273 -27.60 3.94 4.83
N LYS A 274 -28.74 3.31 5.16
CA LYS A 274 -29.59 3.74 6.27
C LYS A 274 -28.91 3.62 7.63
N ASP A 275 -28.26 2.49 7.89
CA ASP A 275 -27.62 2.18 9.17
C ASP A 275 -26.11 2.47 9.13
N TYR A 276 -25.70 3.46 8.34
CA TYR A 276 -24.28 3.75 8.06
C TYR A 276 -23.44 3.86 9.33
N ALA A 277 -23.95 4.48 10.40
CA ALA A 277 -23.19 4.75 11.61
C ALA A 277 -22.66 3.51 12.36
N ILE A 278 -23.19 2.31 12.05
CA ILE A 278 -22.77 1.04 12.67
C ILE A 278 -22.29 0.00 11.65
N LEU A 279 -22.26 0.34 10.36
CA LEU A 279 -21.88 -0.59 9.30
C LEU A 279 -20.35 -0.61 9.16
N ASN A 280 -19.74 -1.77 9.40
CA ASN A 280 -18.29 -1.91 9.21
C ASN A 280 -17.91 -1.90 7.72
N TRP A 281 -16.61 -1.88 7.42
CA TRP A 281 -16.10 -1.83 6.05
C TRP A 281 -16.57 -2.98 5.16
N ALA A 282 -16.54 -4.22 5.67
CA ALA A 282 -16.91 -5.41 4.91
C ALA A 282 -18.40 -5.39 4.53
N ASP A 283 -19.26 -5.03 5.49
CA ASP A 283 -20.69 -4.90 5.25
C ASP A 283 -21.00 -3.71 4.31
N THR A 284 -20.25 -2.61 4.41
CA THR A 284 -20.40 -1.46 3.50
C THR A 284 -20.03 -1.83 2.06
N ASN A 285 -18.95 -2.60 1.84
CA ASN A 285 -18.58 -3.11 0.51
C ASN A 285 -19.69 -3.97 -0.08
N LYS A 286 -20.25 -4.86 0.74
CA LYS A 286 -21.30 -5.80 0.34
C LYS A 286 -22.53 -5.09 -0.21
N GLU A 287 -22.87 -3.91 0.29
CA GLU A 287 -24.01 -3.14 -0.20
C GLU A 287 -23.89 -2.78 -1.69
N PHE A 288 -22.70 -2.38 -2.16
CA PHE A 288 -22.45 -2.14 -3.57
C PHE A 288 -22.40 -3.44 -4.37
N TYR A 289 -21.60 -4.41 -3.91
CA TYR A 289 -21.37 -5.65 -4.65
C TYR A 289 -22.56 -6.62 -4.68
N SER A 290 -23.56 -6.43 -3.80
CA SER A 290 -24.85 -7.15 -3.87
C SER A 290 -25.86 -6.50 -4.82
N GLY A 291 -25.48 -5.41 -5.51
CA GLY A 291 -26.32 -4.73 -6.50
C GLY A 291 -27.30 -3.70 -5.94
N LYS A 292 -27.26 -3.41 -4.63
CA LYS A 292 -28.20 -2.47 -4.00
C LYS A 292 -27.78 -1.00 -4.11
N ALA A 293 -26.48 -0.72 -4.06
CA ALA A 293 -25.97 0.64 -4.15
C ALA A 293 -25.36 0.93 -5.53
N GLY A 294 -25.59 2.14 -6.05
CA GLY A 294 -25.07 2.57 -7.35
C GLY A 294 -23.75 3.33 -7.30
N ILE A 295 -23.34 3.82 -6.12
CA ILE A 295 -22.14 4.65 -5.93
C ILE A 295 -21.31 4.08 -4.77
N PHE A 296 -20.03 3.84 -5.04
CA PHE A 296 -19.04 3.40 -4.05
C PHE A 296 -17.65 3.94 -4.44
N ILE A 297 -16.58 3.20 -4.16
CA ILE A 297 -15.21 3.57 -4.49
C ILE A 297 -14.49 2.52 -5.35
N GLY A 298 -13.41 2.97 -5.99
CA GLY A 298 -12.45 2.14 -6.69
C GLY A 298 -11.03 2.65 -6.47
N THR A 299 -10.05 1.78 -6.69
CA THR A 299 -8.61 2.09 -6.62
C THR A 299 -7.89 1.18 -7.60
N PRO A 300 -6.76 1.58 -8.19
CA PRO A 300 -6.02 0.68 -9.06
C PRO A 300 -5.59 -0.61 -8.36
N ARG A 301 -5.15 -0.49 -7.10
CA ARG A 301 -4.63 -1.61 -6.31
C ARG A 301 -5.60 -2.00 -5.18
N GLY A 302 -5.89 -3.29 -5.07
CA GLY A 302 -6.58 -3.87 -3.90
C GLY A 302 -8.09 -4.05 -4.07
N MET A 303 -8.60 -3.96 -5.30
CA MET A 303 -10.00 -4.31 -5.58
C MET A 303 -10.20 -5.83 -5.45
N SER A 304 -11.40 -6.25 -5.06
CA SER A 304 -11.72 -7.68 -4.91
C SER A 304 -12.33 -8.24 -6.19
N GLN A 305 -11.68 -9.25 -6.76
CA GLN A 305 -12.18 -9.98 -7.92
C GLN A 305 -13.45 -10.77 -7.58
N GLU A 306 -13.45 -11.49 -6.46
CA GLU A 306 -14.60 -12.26 -5.98
C GLU A 306 -15.85 -11.38 -5.80
N TYR A 307 -15.67 -10.16 -5.28
CA TYR A 307 -16.78 -9.22 -5.12
C TYR A 307 -17.32 -8.74 -6.46
N MET A 308 -16.46 -8.43 -7.42
CA MET A 308 -16.91 -8.06 -8.76
C MET A 308 -17.62 -9.22 -9.45
N ASP A 309 -17.07 -10.43 -9.38
CA ASP A 309 -17.67 -11.63 -9.97
C ASP A 309 -19.05 -11.92 -9.35
N GLY A 310 -19.18 -11.74 -8.03
CA GLY A 310 -20.46 -11.85 -7.32
C GLY A 310 -21.49 -10.84 -7.82
N LEU A 311 -21.10 -9.59 -8.05
CA LEU A 311 -21.97 -8.58 -8.64
C LEU A 311 -22.39 -8.98 -10.06
N LEU A 312 -21.43 -9.36 -10.91
CA LEU A 312 -21.68 -9.70 -12.32
C LEU A 312 -22.49 -10.99 -12.50
N ALA A 313 -22.46 -11.91 -11.53
CA ALA A 313 -23.36 -13.06 -11.52
C ALA A 313 -24.84 -12.65 -11.39
N ILE A 314 -25.12 -11.51 -10.76
CA ILE A 314 -26.47 -10.96 -10.58
C ILE A 314 -26.79 -9.95 -11.70
N HIS A 315 -25.82 -9.12 -12.07
CA HIS A 315 -25.93 -8.06 -13.08
C HIS A 315 -24.81 -8.21 -14.13
N PRO A 316 -24.94 -9.13 -15.10
CA PRO A 316 -23.86 -9.46 -16.05
C PRO A 316 -23.46 -8.28 -16.95
N ASP A 317 -24.40 -7.38 -17.22
CA ASP A 317 -24.20 -6.20 -18.06
C ASP A 317 -23.78 -4.95 -17.27
N ALA A 318 -23.46 -5.08 -15.97
CA ALA A 318 -23.05 -3.94 -15.16
C ALA A 318 -21.81 -3.27 -15.74
N GLN A 319 -21.83 -1.94 -15.78
CA GLN A 319 -20.72 -1.12 -16.25
C GLN A 319 -20.39 -0.06 -15.21
N PHE A 320 -19.13 0.35 -15.16
CA PHE A 320 -18.64 1.26 -14.14
C PHE A 320 -17.94 2.46 -14.76
N VAL A 321 -18.03 3.59 -14.08
CA VAL A 321 -17.26 4.79 -14.40
C VAL A 321 -16.70 5.37 -13.12
N SER A 322 -15.43 5.76 -13.13
CA SER A 322 -14.80 6.48 -12.04
C SER A 322 -14.98 7.99 -12.20
N LEU A 323 -15.12 8.71 -11.10
CA LEU A 323 -15.17 10.17 -11.11
C LEU A 323 -13.78 10.77 -11.04
N GLY A 324 -13.52 11.69 -11.97
CA GLY A 324 -12.39 12.61 -11.87
C GLY A 324 -12.54 13.59 -10.70
N PRO A 325 -11.46 14.32 -10.38
CA PRO A 325 -11.53 15.40 -9.39
C PRO A 325 -12.49 16.50 -9.84
N PHE A 326 -13.23 17.06 -8.90
CA PHE A 326 -14.08 18.22 -9.12
C PHE A 326 -13.25 19.50 -9.08
N LYS A 327 -13.75 20.54 -9.73
CA LYS A 327 -13.18 21.88 -9.62
C LYS A 327 -13.64 22.50 -8.30
N ASP A 328 -12.69 22.88 -7.45
CA ASP A 328 -12.99 23.47 -6.15
C ASP A 328 -13.29 24.97 -6.21
N ALA A 329 -13.65 25.54 -5.05
CA ALA A 329 -13.95 26.96 -4.89
C ALA A 329 -12.73 27.88 -5.14
N TYR A 330 -11.52 27.34 -5.12
CA TYR A 330 -10.28 28.07 -5.45
C TYR A 330 -9.94 27.97 -6.94
N GLY A 331 -10.72 27.21 -7.71
CA GLY A 331 -10.52 26.98 -9.13
C GLY A 331 -9.48 25.90 -9.44
N ASN A 332 -9.01 25.16 -8.44
CA ASN A 332 -8.09 24.06 -8.60
C ASN A 332 -8.86 22.76 -8.91
N GLN A 333 -8.18 21.81 -9.53
CA GLN A 333 -8.73 20.50 -9.88
C GLN A 333 -7.60 19.48 -9.78
N GLY A 334 -7.82 18.40 -9.03
CA GLY A 334 -6.89 17.32 -8.75
C GLY A 334 -7.26 16.56 -7.47
N LEU A 335 -6.53 15.51 -7.14
CA LEU A 335 -6.74 14.67 -5.96
C LEU A 335 -5.64 14.88 -4.92
N THR A 336 -5.89 14.51 -3.68
CA THR A 336 -4.84 14.44 -2.66
C THR A 336 -3.83 13.37 -3.05
N SER A 337 -2.53 13.66 -2.92
CA SER A 337 -1.47 12.69 -3.13
C SER A 337 -1.40 11.74 -1.93
N GLY A 338 -1.24 10.43 -2.19
CA GLY A 338 -0.70 9.51 -1.18
C GLY A 338 0.72 9.91 -0.75
N ALA A 339 1.16 9.40 0.40
CA ALA A 339 2.49 9.69 0.95
C ALA A 339 3.64 9.15 0.08
N GLY A 340 3.36 8.23 -0.84
CA GLY A 340 4.36 7.58 -1.71
C GLY A 340 5.11 6.43 -1.04
N PHE A 341 4.80 6.14 0.22
CA PHE A 341 5.36 5.01 0.97
C PHE A 341 4.35 4.43 1.96
N ASN A 342 4.47 3.13 2.24
CA ASN A 342 3.67 2.45 3.25
C ASN A 342 4.54 1.49 4.07
N GLY A 343 5.15 2.02 5.13
CA GLY A 343 6.12 1.32 5.95
C GLY A 343 7.55 1.80 5.70
N ILE A 344 8.44 1.43 6.62
CA ILE A 344 9.85 1.80 6.59
C ILE A 344 10.71 0.61 7.03
N THR A 345 11.87 0.47 6.42
CA THR A 345 12.92 -0.45 6.84
C THR A 345 14.02 0.31 7.57
N LEU A 346 14.35 -0.10 8.79
CA LEU A 346 15.40 0.49 9.62
C LEU A 346 16.58 -0.46 9.71
N LEU A 347 17.79 0.10 9.77
CA LEU A 347 19.03 -0.65 9.94
C LEU A 347 19.65 -0.33 11.30
N SER A 348 20.14 -1.33 12.02
CA SER A 348 20.80 -1.13 13.32
C SER A 348 22.07 -0.29 13.19
N ALA A 349 22.26 0.68 14.10
CA ALA A 349 23.47 1.52 14.13
C ALA A 349 24.78 0.70 14.25
N LYS A 350 24.71 -0.53 14.80
CA LYS A 350 25.87 -1.43 14.93
C LYS A 350 26.49 -1.81 13.58
N LEU A 351 25.69 -1.82 12.51
CA LEU A 351 26.14 -2.15 11.16
C LEU A 351 27.20 -1.18 10.62
N ALA A 352 27.32 0.03 11.18
CA ALA A 352 28.42 0.95 10.86
C ALA A 352 29.82 0.34 11.13
N SER A 353 29.90 -0.62 12.05
CA SER A 353 31.14 -1.35 12.38
C SER A 353 31.29 -2.68 11.63
N GLU A 354 30.32 -3.04 10.78
CA GLU A 354 30.27 -4.33 10.06
C GLU A 354 30.07 -4.10 8.55
N PRO A 355 31.00 -3.42 7.84
CA PRO A 355 30.78 -2.91 6.48
C PRO A 355 30.44 -4.01 5.46
N GLU A 356 31.06 -5.18 5.56
CA GLU A 356 30.76 -6.31 4.66
C GLU A 356 29.36 -6.90 4.90
N LYS A 357 28.90 -6.92 6.16
CA LYS A 357 27.54 -7.35 6.48
C LYS A 357 26.52 -6.31 6.04
N LEU A 358 26.81 -5.03 6.29
CA LEU A 358 25.98 -3.92 5.84
C LEU A 358 25.80 -3.96 4.31
N LYS A 359 26.89 -4.16 3.56
CA LYS A 359 26.84 -4.31 2.10
C LYS A 359 25.91 -5.45 1.69
N ARG A 360 25.98 -6.63 2.33
CA ARG A 360 25.05 -7.75 2.04
C ARG A 360 23.60 -7.39 2.34
N ILE A 361 23.34 -6.73 3.47
CA ILE A 361 21.99 -6.28 3.85
C ILE A 361 21.43 -5.28 2.83
N LEU A 362 22.21 -4.27 2.45
CA LEU A 362 21.78 -3.27 1.46
C LEU A 362 21.55 -3.90 0.09
N THR A 363 22.39 -4.86 -0.32
CA THR A 363 22.18 -5.63 -1.55
C THR A 363 20.92 -6.50 -1.48
N MET A 364 20.60 -7.10 -0.32
CA MET A 364 19.34 -7.82 -0.13
C MET A 364 18.13 -6.89 -0.26
N ILE A 365 18.19 -5.71 0.36
CA ILE A 365 17.12 -4.70 0.30
C ILE A 365 16.93 -4.19 -1.13
N ASP A 366 18.02 -3.81 -1.81
CA ASP A 366 17.97 -3.33 -3.18
C ASP A 366 17.40 -4.39 -4.13
N PHE A 367 17.82 -5.65 -3.98
CA PHE A 367 17.27 -6.76 -4.76
C PHE A 367 15.78 -7.01 -4.48
N GLY A 368 15.36 -6.95 -3.20
CA GLY A 368 13.97 -7.14 -2.80
C GLY A 368 13.03 -6.07 -3.37
N ARG A 369 13.57 -4.89 -3.66
CA ARG A 369 12.87 -3.71 -4.19
C ARG A 369 12.97 -3.57 -5.71
N THR A 370 13.66 -4.49 -6.40
CA THR A 370 13.80 -4.44 -7.86
C THR A 370 12.44 -4.49 -8.52
N PHE A 371 12.15 -3.50 -9.35
CA PHE A 371 10.97 -3.49 -10.20
C PHE A 371 11.21 -4.27 -11.48
N TYR A 372 10.34 -5.24 -11.74
CA TYR A 372 10.32 -5.99 -12.99
C TYR A 372 9.12 -5.51 -13.82
N PRO A 373 9.37 -4.95 -15.02
CA PRO A 373 8.30 -4.65 -15.98
C PRO A 373 7.54 -5.91 -16.36
N GLU A 374 6.28 -5.77 -16.77
CA GLU A 374 5.36 -6.89 -17.05
C GLU A 374 5.97 -7.97 -17.96
N ASP A 375 6.51 -7.55 -19.11
CA ASP A 375 7.14 -8.41 -20.11
C ASP A 375 8.34 -9.21 -19.58
N SER A 376 8.88 -8.80 -18.44
CA SER A 376 9.99 -9.40 -17.74
C SER A 376 9.57 -10.25 -16.54
N ARG A 377 8.26 -10.36 -16.23
CA ARG A 377 7.73 -11.17 -15.11
C ARG A 377 7.43 -12.61 -15.54
N ASN A 378 8.45 -13.33 -16.01
CA ASN A 378 8.35 -14.72 -16.46
C ASN A 378 9.63 -15.52 -16.19
N GLU A 379 9.62 -16.80 -16.50
CA GLU A 379 10.72 -17.74 -16.25
C GLU A 379 12.02 -17.41 -17.00
N SER A 380 11.95 -16.61 -18.08
CA SER A 380 13.15 -16.19 -18.83
C SER A 380 13.95 -15.11 -18.08
N ASN A 381 13.31 -14.39 -17.15
CA ASN A 381 13.99 -13.48 -16.26
C ASN A 381 14.44 -14.21 -15.00
N ALA A 382 15.72 -14.59 -14.95
CA ALA A 382 16.28 -15.40 -13.87
C ALA A 382 16.10 -14.79 -12.46
N ASP A 383 16.08 -13.46 -12.36
CA ASP A 383 15.95 -12.76 -11.08
C ASP A 383 14.51 -12.70 -10.61
N PHE A 384 13.56 -12.40 -11.51
CA PHE A 384 12.13 -12.52 -11.21
C PHE A 384 11.75 -13.95 -10.86
N ASP A 385 12.15 -14.92 -11.69
CA ASP A 385 11.86 -16.34 -11.47
C ASP A 385 12.45 -16.83 -10.14
N TRP A 386 13.67 -16.43 -9.79
CA TRP A 386 14.24 -16.71 -8.47
C TRP A 386 13.46 -16.04 -7.35
N TRP A 387 13.14 -14.74 -7.48
CA TRP A 387 12.43 -13.96 -6.46
C TRP A 387 11.04 -14.53 -6.16
N SER A 388 10.35 -14.99 -7.20
CA SER A 388 9.01 -15.61 -7.15
C SER A 388 9.03 -17.10 -6.77
N GLY A 389 10.18 -17.69 -6.43
CA GLY A 389 10.26 -19.07 -5.94
C GLY A 389 10.24 -20.13 -7.03
N LYS A 390 10.66 -19.79 -8.25
CA LYS A 390 10.73 -20.64 -9.45
C LYS A 390 9.37 -21.08 -10.00
N ILE A 391 9.24 -21.03 -11.32
CA ILE A 391 8.06 -21.54 -12.02
C ILE A 391 7.78 -23.00 -11.62
N GLY A 392 6.52 -23.31 -11.35
CA GLY A 392 6.06 -24.64 -10.89
C GLY A 392 6.25 -24.89 -9.39
N VAL A 393 6.96 -24.04 -8.65
CA VAL A 393 7.12 -24.12 -7.18
C VAL A 393 6.45 -22.94 -6.51
N GLY A 394 6.93 -21.71 -6.72
CA GLY A 394 6.34 -20.52 -6.12
C GLY A 394 5.18 -19.94 -6.94
N TYR A 395 5.24 -20.04 -8.27
CA TYR A 395 4.21 -19.50 -9.16
C TYR A 395 3.99 -20.35 -10.40
N GLU A 396 2.91 -20.09 -11.13
CA GLU A 396 2.62 -20.64 -12.46
C GLU A 396 2.23 -19.51 -13.42
N MET A 397 2.46 -19.68 -14.72
CA MET A 397 1.97 -18.72 -15.73
C MET A 397 0.54 -19.09 -16.13
N LYS A 398 -0.38 -18.12 -16.03
CA LYS A 398 -1.77 -18.24 -16.50
C LYS A 398 -2.06 -17.07 -17.43
N ASP A 399 -2.38 -17.36 -18.69
CA ASP A 399 -2.68 -16.35 -19.71
C ASP A 399 -1.62 -15.24 -19.83
N GLY A 400 -0.34 -15.61 -19.69
CA GLY A 400 0.79 -14.67 -19.75
C GLY A 400 1.10 -13.94 -18.44
N VAL A 401 0.31 -14.14 -17.39
CA VAL A 401 0.48 -13.50 -16.07
C VAL A 401 1.01 -14.51 -15.05
N PRO A 402 2.03 -14.15 -14.23
CA PRO A 402 2.47 -15.01 -13.13
C PRO A 402 1.45 -14.99 -11.99
N VAL A 403 1.00 -16.18 -11.59
CA VAL A 403 0.06 -16.39 -10.49
C VAL A 403 0.73 -17.21 -9.40
N ASN A 404 0.77 -16.66 -8.19
CA ASN A 404 1.32 -17.35 -7.02
C ASN A 404 0.55 -18.65 -6.73
N LYS A 405 1.28 -19.67 -6.25
CA LYS A 405 0.65 -20.91 -5.77
C LYS A 405 -0.15 -20.68 -4.49
N GLU A 406 -1.05 -21.61 -4.21
CA GLU A 406 -1.75 -21.64 -2.92
C GLU A 406 -0.73 -21.70 -1.76
N ASN A 407 -1.05 -21.04 -0.64
CA ASN A 407 -0.19 -20.97 0.55
C ASN A 407 1.22 -20.40 0.30
N PHE A 408 1.42 -19.63 -0.79
CA PHE A 408 2.71 -19.06 -1.22
C PHE A 408 3.59 -18.53 -0.08
N ALA A 409 3.01 -17.68 0.78
CA ALA A 409 3.70 -17.09 1.91
C ALA A 409 3.82 -18.05 3.11
N SER A 410 2.72 -18.70 3.52
CA SER A 410 2.70 -19.56 4.71
C SER A 410 3.53 -20.84 4.58
N ASP A 411 3.78 -21.29 3.35
CA ASP A 411 4.66 -22.43 3.06
C ASP A 411 6.11 -21.97 2.75
N GLY A 412 6.34 -20.65 2.65
CA GLY A 412 7.64 -20.07 2.34
C GLY A 412 8.18 -20.49 0.98
N LEU A 413 7.31 -20.57 -0.04
CA LEU A 413 7.66 -21.13 -1.35
C LEU A 413 8.65 -20.28 -2.15
N ALA A 414 8.82 -19.01 -1.78
CA ALA A 414 9.64 -18.05 -2.52
C ALA A 414 10.51 -17.16 -1.62
N PRO A 415 11.68 -16.72 -2.10
CA PRO A 415 12.48 -15.69 -1.43
C PRO A 415 11.71 -14.41 -1.10
N SER A 416 10.80 -13.97 -1.98
CA SER A 416 9.98 -12.77 -1.78
C SER A 416 9.20 -12.73 -0.48
N THR A 417 8.90 -13.89 0.11
CA THR A 417 8.16 -14.01 1.38
C THR A 417 8.99 -13.63 2.61
N TYR A 418 10.33 -13.62 2.46
CA TYR A 418 11.29 -13.45 3.55
C TYR A 418 12.01 -12.09 3.56
N PHE A 419 11.90 -11.25 2.53
CA PHE A 419 12.46 -9.90 2.61
C PHE A 419 11.64 -9.02 3.59
N VAL A 420 12.33 -8.13 4.30
CA VAL A 420 11.69 -7.09 5.12
C VAL A 420 11.02 -6.04 4.23
N ASP A 421 11.69 -5.69 3.12
CA ASP A 421 11.11 -4.92 2.03
C ASP A 421 11.09 -5.77 0.77
N ASN A 422 9.91 -6.23 0.40
CA ASN A 422 9.64 -6.95 -0.85
C ASN A 422 8.77 -6.13 -1.80
N THR A 423 8.62 -4.82 -1.55
CA THR A 423 7.78 -3.97 -2.40
C THR A 423 8.65 -3.37 -3.49
N ALA A 424 8.41 -3.80 -4.73
CA ALA A 424 9.10 -3.25 -5.89
C ALA A 424 8.90 -1.74 -5.99
N TRP A 425 9.99 -1.00 -6.19
CA TRP A 425 9.94 0.44 -6.41
C TRP A 425 9.81 0.74 -7.90
N ALA A 426 8.58 0.96 -8.36
CA ALA A 426 8.33 1.33 -9.75
C ALA A 426 8.97 2.69 -10.08
N PRO A 427 9.57 2.89 -11.27
CA PRO A 427 10.11 4.19 -11.66
C PRO A 427 9.04 5.29 -11.63
N GLN A 428 7.82 4.96 -12.07
CA GLN A 428 6.62 5.79 -11.95
C GLN A 428 5.45 4.95 -11.43
N ASP A 429 4.48 5.58 -10.74
CA ASP A 429 3.37 4.84 -10.13
C ASP A 429 2.54 4.05 -11.16
N PHE A 430 2.44 4.57 -12.38
CA PHE A 430 1.68 3.93 -13.46
C PHE A 430 2.44 2.82 -14.18
N ASP A 431 3.73 2.62 -13.89
CA ASP A 431 4.48 1.47 -14.41
C ASP A 431 4.04 0.18 -13.71
N ASN A 432 3.41 0.26 -12.53
CA ASN A 432 2.92 -0.93 -11.82
C ASN A 432 1.91 -1.74 -12.61
N ASP A 433 1.10 -1.05 -13.43
CA ASP A 433 0.01 -1.58 -14.25
C ASP A 433 -0.84 -2.60 -13.49
N TYR A 434 -1.68 -2.12 -12.56
CA TYR A 434 -2.50 -2.99 -11.73
C TYR A 434 -3.67 -3.59 -12.52
N SER A 435 -4.09 -2.97 -13.64
CA SER A 435 -5.22 -3.42 -14.45
C SER A 435 -5.09 -4.86 -14.93
N ILE A 436 -3.87 -5.28 -15.30
CA ILE A 436 -3.56 -6.64 -15.80
C ILE A 436 -3.66 -7.72 -14.72
N THR A 437 -3.66 -7.32 -13.44
CA THR A 437 -3.72 -8.27 -12.33
C THR A 437 -5.13 -8.79 -12.07
N TYR A 438 -6.15 -8.19 -12.69
CA TYR A 438 -7.55 -8.59 -12.58
C TYR A 438 -7.98 -9.36 -13.83
N GLN A 439 -8.61 -10.53 -13.65
CA GLN A 439 -9.07 -11.33 -14.81
C GLN A 439 -10.48 -10.96 -15.28
N THR A 440 -11.30 -10.35 -14.41
CA THR A 440 -12.67 -9.95 -14.72
C THR A 440 -12.67 -8.70 -15.56
N LYS A 441 -13.12 -8.79 -16.82
CA LYS A 441 -12.98 -7.71 -17.81
C LYS A 441 -13.52 -6.37 -17.30
N GLN A 442 -14.73 -6.32 -16.75
CA GLN A 442 -15.32 -5.08 -16.23
C GLN A 442 -14.52 -4.46 -15.08
N LEU A 443 -13.84 -5.28 -14.26
CA LEU A 443 -12.94 -4.79 -13.22
C LEU A 443 -11.63 -4.26 -13.81
N SER A 444 -11.04 -5.01 -14.74
CA SER A 444 -9.82 -4.61 -15.44
C SER A 444 -10.02 -3.29 -16.19
N ASP A 445 -11.10 -3.16 -16.96
CA ASP A 445 -11.48 -1.93 -17.67
C ASP A 445 -11.68 -0.74 -16.70
N LEU A 446 -12.34 -0.98 -15.55
CA LEU A 446 -12.53 0.05 -14.53
C LEU A 446 -11.18 0.51 -13.98
N VAL A 447 -10.30 -0.42 -13.62
CA VAL A 447 -8.98 -0.10 -13.07
C VAL A 447 -8.11 0.63 -14.09
N GLU A 448 -8.09 0.17 -15.34
CA GLU A 448 -7.39 0.84 -16.44
C GLU A 448 -7.87 2.29 -16.59
N SER A 449 -9.18 2.54 -16.50
CA SER A 449 -9.73 3.90 -16.55
C SER A 449 -9.27 4.79 -15.39
N ILE A 450 -9.12 4.22 -14.19
CA ILE A 450 -8.64 4.93 -13.01
C ILE A 450 -7.14 5.24 -13.17
N GLU A 451 -6.35 4.29 -13.68
CA GLU A 451 -4.93 4.51 -13.95
C GLU A 451 -4.71 5.56 -15.03
N ALA A 452 -5.51 5.54 -16.10
CA ALA A 452 -5.50 6.57 -17.15
C ALA A 452 -5.81 7.96 -16.58
N MET A 453 -6.80 8.06 -15.69
CA MET A 453 -7.10 9.31 -14.97
C MET A 453 -5.90 9.78 -14.14
N TYR A 454 -5.27 8.89 -13.37
CA TYR A 454 -4.10 9.23 -12.55
C TYR A 454 -2.88 9.71 -13.36
N LYS A 455 -2.76 9.32 -14.64
CA LYS A 455 -1.71 9.82 -15.55
C LYS A 455 -1.91 11.29 -15.95
N GLU A 456 -3.14 11.79 -15.91
CA GLU A 456 -3.49 13.13 -16.42
C GLU A 456 -3.78 14.16 -15.31
N ILE A 457 -4.29 13.68 -14.17
CA ILE A 457 -4.72 14.58 -13.09
C ILE A 457 -3.55 15.12 -12.28
N LYS A 458 -3.86 16.18 -11.53
CA LYS A 458 -2.98 16.73 -10.52
C LYS A 458 -3.12 15.99 -9.19
N LEU A 459 -2.03 15.53 -8.57
CA LEU A 459 -1.92 15.15 -7.15
C LEU A 459 -1.36 16.27 -6.24
N TYR A 460 -2.10 16.67 -5.20
CA TYR A 460 -1.65 17.67 -4.22
C TYR A 460 -1.07 17.00 -2.97
N ALA A 461 0.21 17.24 -2.67
CA ALA A 461 0.82 16.76 -1.44
C ALA A 461 0.22 17.46 -0.21
N ASN A 462 0.16 16.74 0.91
CA ASN A 462 -0.27 17.33 2.18
C ASN A 462 0.91 18.10 2.81
N PRO A 463 0.80 19.42 3.06
CA PRO A 463 1.94 20.23 3.51
C PRO A 463 2.47 19.87 4.89
N ILE A 464 1.70 19.09 5.68
CA ILE A 464 2.13 18.61 6.99
C ILE A 464 2.87 17.27 6.95
N THR A 465 3.10 16.71 5.76
CA THR A 465 3.85 15.45 5.62
C THR A 465 5.27 15.62 6.15
N GLY A 466 5.69 14.76 7.08
CA GLY A 466 7.00 14.84 7.73
C GLY A 466 7.09 15.88 8.85
N LEU A 467 6.05 16.68 9.10
CA LEU A 467 6.01 17.62 10.22
C LEU A 467 5.49 16.97 11.50
N GLU A 468 5.91 17.52 12.63
CA GLU A 468 5.55 17.06 13.97
C GLU A 468 4.71 18.10 14.71
N SER A 469 3.71 17.62 15.45
CA SER A 469 2.91 18.42 16.39
C SER A 469 2.80 17.65 17.70
N ALA A 470 3.33 18.23 18.78
CA ALA A 470 3.26 17.63 20.11
C ALA A 470 1.81 17.52 20.59
N THR A 471 0.99 18.51 20.25
CA THR A 471 -0.43 18.51 20.60
C THR A 471 -1.22 17.50 19.77
N ASP A 472 -0.94 17.35 18.47
CA ASP A 472 -1.58 16.34 17.63
C ASP A 472 -1.24 14.92 18.10
N ASN A 473 0.03 14.68 18.42
CA ASN A 473 0.47 13.39 18.97
C ASN A 473 -0.22 13.06 20.31
N ALA A 474 -0.54 14.07 21.13
CA ALA A 474 -1.18 13.86 22.43
C ALA A 474 -2.72 13.79 22.36
N LYS A 475 -3.37 14.57 21.49
CA LYS A 475 -4.82 14.80 21.49
C LYS A 475 -5.50 14.63 20.13
N GLY A 476 -4.75 14.54 19.04
CA GLY A 476 -5.27 14.54 17.67
C GLY A 476 -6.30 13.45 17.40
N ALA A 477 -6.05 12.23 17.86
CA ALA A 477 -6.98 11.11 17.71
C ALA A 477 -8.32 11.34 18.43
N GLU A 478 -8.29 11.86 19.67
CA GLU A 478 -9.51 12.18 20.42
C GLU A 478 -10.28 13.34 19.76
N LEU A 479 -9.56 14.37 19.30
CA LEU A 479 -10.16 15.51 18.61
C LEU A 479 -10.79 15.12 17.28
N LYS A 480 -10.09 14.31 16.47
CA LYS A 480 -10.63 13.78 15.21
C LYS A 480 -11.88 12.97 15.49
N LYS A 481 -11.85 12.07 16.49
CA LYS A 481 -13.03 11.31 16.89
C LYS A 481 -14.20 12.21 17.29
N TYR A 482 -13.95 13.22 18.13
CA TYR A 482 -14.98 14.19 18.53
C TYR A 482 -15.62 14.88 17.32
N VAL A 483 -14.81 15.42 16.41
CA VAL A 483 -15.30 16.11 15.21
C VAL A 483 -16.11 15.17 14.32
N MET A 484 -15.64 13.94 14.11
CA MET A 484 -16.34 12.94 13.30
C MET A 484 -17.68 12.52 13.94
N ASP A 485 -17.73 12.31 15.25
CA ASP A 485 -18.96 11.97 15.97
C ASP A 485 -20.01 13.11 15.84
N GLU A 486 -19.57 14.37 15.89
CA GLU A 486 -20.45 15.53 15.67
C GLU A 486 -20.93 15.65 14.21
N GLN A 487 -20.08 15.33 13.23
CA GLN A 487 -20.47 15.27 11.82
C GLN A 487 -21.51 14.17 11.56
N VAL A 488 -21.37 13.00 12.20
CA VAL A 488 -22.39 11.92 12.15
C VAL A 488 -23.74 12.41 12.69
N LYS A 489 -23.73 13.16 13.80
CA LYS A 489 -24.96 13.79 14.32
C LYS A 489 -25.56 14.79 13.34
N MET A 490 -24.72 15.55 12.62
CA MET A 490 -25.17 16.46 11.58
C MET A 490 -25.84 15.76 10.39
N ILE A 491 -25.27 14.65 9.94
CA ILE A 491 -25.87 13.81 8.89
C ILE A 491 -27.20 13.24 9.37
N ALA A 492 -27.24 12.67 10.57
CA ALA A 492 -28.45 12.10 11.16
C ALA A 492 -29.53 13.14 11.53
N GLY A 493 -29.19 14.44 11.53
CA GLY A 493 -30.08 15.54 11.87
C GLY A 493 -30.31 15.75 13.36
N THR A 494 -29.54 15.10 14.24
CA THR A 494 -29.58 15.32 15.69
C THR A 494 -28.76 16.54 16.12
N ARG A 495 -27.87 17.02 15.25
CA ARG A 495 -27.27 18.36 15.28
C ARG A 495 -27.56 19.05 13.94
N PRO A 496 -27.99 20.32 13.88
CA PRO A 496 -28.20 20.96 12.59
C PRO A 496 -26.87 21.36 11.95
N VAL A 497 -26.74 21.20 10.63
CA VAL A 497 -25.54 21.62 9.86
C VAL A 497 -25.26 23.13 10.00
N SER A 498 -26.27 23.94 10.32
CA SER A 498 -26.09 25.37 10.63
C SER A 498 -25.21 25.64 11.84
N GLU A 499 -24.96 24.65 12.70
CA GLU A 499 -24.03 24.74 13.84
C GLU A 499 -22.58 24.37 13.47
N TRP A 500 -22.25 24.24 12.17
CA TRP A 500 -20.88 23.95 11.72
C TRP A 500 -19.84 24.87 12.37
N ASP A 501 -20.08 26.18 12.36
CA ASP A 501 -19.10 27.15 12.86
C ASP A 501 -18.90 26.97 14.38
N GLN A 502 -19.93 26.52 15.11
CA GLN A 502 -19.81 26.15 16.52
C GLN A 502 -18.94 24.90 16.71
N LEU A 503 -19.09 23.88 15.85
CA LEU A 503 -18.22 22.69 15.86
C LEU A 503 -16.75 23.08 15.61
N VAL A 504 -16.50 24.02 14.68
CA VAL A 504 -15.15 24.54 14.43
C VAL A 504 -14.59 25.21 15.69
N GLN A 505 -15.36 26.07 16.37
CA GLN A 505 -14.92 26.70 17.62
C GLN A 505 -14.65 25.68 18.74
N GLU A 506 -15.49 24.65 18.84
CA GLU A 506 -15.28 23.55 19.79
C GLU A 506 -13.96 22.83 19.52
N TYR A 507 -13.66 22.47 18.26
CA TYR A 507 -12.38 21.88 17.88
C TYR A 507 -11.19 22.76 18.27
N LEU A 508 -11.24 24.05 17.91
CA LEU A 508 -10.18 25.01 18.21
C LEU A 508 -9.92 25.09 19.72
N SER A 509 -10.98 25.21 20.51
CA SER A 509 -10.90 25.34 21.98
C SER A 509 -10.36 24.10 22.71
N LYS A 510 -10.48 22.91 22.09
CA LYS A 510 -10.05 21.63 22.69
C LYS A 510 -8.59 21.28 22.38
N GLY A 511 -7.87 22.15 21.68
CA GLY A 511 -6.45 21.98 21.31
C GLY A 511 -6.20 22.03 19.81
N GLY A 512 -7.25 22.15 18.99
CA GLY A 512 -7.10 22.30 17.55
C GLY A 512 -6.33 23.56 17.14
N ALA A 513 -6.45 24.65 17.90
CA ALA A 513 -5.69 25.88 17.66
C ALA A 513 -4.18 25.67 17.84
N ASP A 514 -3.77 24.91 18.86
CA ASP A 514 -2.36 24.58 19.10
C ASP A 514 -1.81 23.69 17.98
N ILE A 515 -2.59 22.69 17.53
CA ILE A 515 -2.22 21.82 16.40
C ILE A 515 -2.00 22.64 15.12
N ILE A 516 -2.92 23.57 14.82
CA ILE A 516 -2.78 24.49 13.67
C ILE A 516 -1.51 25.32 13.79
N ALA A 517 -1.25 25.91 14.95
CA ALA A 517 -0.06 26.73 15.15
C ALA A 517 1.25 25.92 15.01
N GLU A 518 1.31 24.73 15.62
CA GLU A 518 2.48 23.85 15.59
C GLU A 518 2.82 23.39 14.17
N TYR A 519 1.83 22.92 13.41
CA TYR A 519 2.06 22.51 12.02
C TYR A 519 2.48 23.68 11.15
N ASN A 520 1.78 24.82 11.22
CA ASN A 520 2.12 25.98 10.39
C ASN A 520 3.49 26.60 10.72
N ALA A 521 4.03 26.38 11.92
CA ALA A 521 5.40 26.77 12.24
C ALA A 521 6.44 25.96 11.45
N GLY A 522 6.12 24.73 11.05
CA GLY A 522 6.97 23.86 10.23
C GLY A 522 6.73 23.97 8.72
N ILE A 523 5.61 24.55 8.29
CA ILE A 523 5.29 24.74 6.87
C ILE A 523 6.12 25.89 6.29
N THR A 524 7.10 25.54 5.45
CA THR A 524 7.98 26.51 4.77
C THR A 524 7.43 26.96 3.41
N GLU A 525 6.64 26.11 2.74
CA GLU A 525 5.95 26.42 1.47
C GLU A 525 4.48 26.75 1.74
N LYS A 526 4.09 27.99 1.45
CA LYS A 526 2.74 28.50 1.69
C LYS A 526 1.91 28.66 0.40
N ASP A 527 2.47 28.32 -0.75
CA ASP A 527 1.74 28.24 -2.01
C ASP A 527 1.19 26.81 -2.23
N PRO A 528 -0.14 26.59 -2.14
CA PRO A 528 -0.73 25.29 -2.45
C PRO A 528 -0.42 24.79 -3.86
N LYS A 529 -0.10 25.69 -4.81
CA LYS A 529 0.28 25.33 -6.19
C LYS A 529 1.71 24.81 -6.31
N ALA A 530 2.56 25.06 -5.31
CA ALA A 530 3.91 24.53 -5.23
C ALA A 530 3.96 23.10 -4.65
N LEU A 531 2.89 22.63 -4.00
CA LEU A 531 2.73 21.26 -3.47
C LEU A 531 2.72 20.14 -4.55
N PHE A 532 3.03 20.52 -5.80
CA PHE A 532 3.04 19.68 -6.99
C PHE A 532 4.44 19.35 -7.53
N LYS A 533 5.48 19.99 -6.99
CA LYS A 533 6.82 19.87 -7.58
C LYS A 533 7.50 18.56 -7.23
#